data_AF-A0A9X2NER5-F1
#
_entry.id   AF-A0A9X2NER5-F1
#
_cell.length_a   1.000
_cell.length_b   1.000
_cell.length_c   1.000
_cell.angle_alpha   90.00
_cell.angle_beta   90.00
_cell.angle_gamma   90.00
#
_symmetry.space_group_name_H-M   'P 1'
#
loop_
_entity.id
_entity.type
_entity.pdbx_description
1 polymer ?
#
loop_
_entity_poly.entity_id
_entity_poly.type
_entity_poly.pdbx_seq_one_letter_code
_entity_poly.pdbx_strand_id
1 'polypeptide(L)'
;MLLSGFPAAEVEFDRTGALVGDRGAAVRALAADPAVTDLVVLTHGWNDDHLVARLLYSALAGSVRAVSGDRPGRRLAFACVLWPSRKLAEGGLAERLDLLRDLVPEQRLTIDAAADLVPALTARATARTAFAAALLSAAARGADDPEDASTQLFTLPGGTVMDRLGVDAAAHLLDFLAYYEMKARAGLIGVHGLAPLLATLAGPKLHLVGHSFGGRLVTAAANACPAGSLATLTLLQAVFSDDGFAGSFRRVVAEGVVTGPILVTHSAHDVAVDVAFAIASRIAGSDGFGAIGRYGAQRTAEAVAAELLPVGGTYRWRAGVPHNLLADRYVHGHTDVCGRQIAHALWSAIAAS
;
A
#
# COMPACT_ATOMS: atom_id res chain seq x y z
N MET A 1 -1.32 -23.85 7.65
CA MET A 1 -1.43 -24.28 6.23
C MET A 1 -0.04 -24.29 5.59
N LEU A 2 0.07 -24.68 4.32
CA LEU A 2 1.32 -24.53 3.56
C LEU A 2 1.12 -23.55 2.40
N LEU A 3 2.06 -22.63 2.22
CA LEU A 3 2.14 -21.70 1.10
C LEU A 3 3.39 -22.04 0.29
N SER A 4 3.24 -22.70 -0.87
CA SER A 4 4.38 -23.15 -1.69
C SER A 4 5.44 -23.93 -0.89
N GLY A 5 4.96 -24.79 0.01
CA GLY A 5 5.76 -25.64 0.90
C GLY A 5 6.30 -24.96 2.16
N PHE A 6 6.03 -23.66 2.39
CA PHE A 6 6.38 -22.98 3.63
C PHE A 6 5.23 -23.05 4.65
N PRO A 7 5.51 -23.19 5.96
CA PRO A 7 4.51 -22.96 7.00
C PRO A 7 3.86 -21.58 6.84
N ALA A 8 2.54 -21.53 6.89
CA ALA A 8 1.81 -20.28 6.73
C ALA A 8 0.51 -20.24 7.53
N ALA A 9 0.07 -19.02 7.84
CA ALA A 9 -1.22 -18.70 8.45
C ALA A 9 -1.80 -17.44 7.79
N GLU A 10 -3.12 -17.38 7.68
CA GLU A 10 -3.83 -16.17 7.24
C GLU A 10 -4.29 -15.36 8.44
N VAL A 11 -4.26 -14.04 8.30
CA VAL A 11 -4.92 -13.10 9.21
C VAL A 11 -5.81 -12.18 8.40
N GLU A 12 -7.02 -11.92 8.88
CA GLU A 12 -7.98 -11.07 8.18
C GLU A 12 -8.37 -9.90 9.08
N PHE A 13 -8.37 -8.69 8.51
CA PHE A 13 -8.83 -7.47 9.16
C PHE A 13 -10.11 -6.98 8.48
N ASP A 14 -11.03 -6.41 9.26
CA ASP A 14 -12.16 -5.68 8.71
C ASP A 14 -11.80 -4.22 8.37
N ARG A 15 -12.80 -3.43 7.96
CA ARG A 15 -12.61 -2.04 7.51
C ARG A 15 -12.16 -1.11 8.64
N THR A 16 -12.34 -1.51 9.89
CA THR A 16 -11.95 -0.78 11.10
C THR A 16 -10.60 -1.23 11.65
N GLY A 17 -9.95 -2.20 11.00
CA GLY A 17 -8.69 -2.78 11.48
C GLY A 17 -8.89 -3.84 12.57
N ALA A 18 -10.11 -4.20 12.92
CA ALA A 18 -10.36 -5.29 13.86
C ALA A 18 -10.10 -6.65 13.20
N LEU A 19 -9.61 -7.60 13.98
CA LEU A 19 -9.41 -8.99 13.53
C LEU A 19 -10.75 -9.66 13.24
N VAL A 20 -10.86 -10.31 12.08
CA VAL A 20 -12.02 -11.13 11.72
C VAL A 20 -11.83 -12.54 12.29
N GLY A 21 -12.66 -12.88 13.28
CA GLY A 21 -12.61 -14.16 13.97
C GLY A 21 -11.31 -14.37 14.77
N ASP A 22 -10.93 -15.63 14.99
CA ASP A 22 -9.72 -15.98 15.77
C ASP A 22 -8.44 -16.12 14.91
N ARG A 23 -8.43 -15.54 13.70
CA ARG A 23 -7.31 -15.73 12.76
C ARG A 23 -5.99 -15.12 13.24
N GLY A 24 -6.03 -14.19 14.20
CA GLY A 24 -4.83 -13.73 14.90
C GLY A 24 -4.14 -14.83 15.71
N ALA A 25 -4.86 -15.82 16.24
CA ALA A 25 -4.27 -16.90 17.02
C ALA A 25 -3.42 -17.84 16.17
N ALA A 26 -3.81 -18.09 14.91
CA ALA A 26 -3.03 -18.94 14.00
C ALA A 26 -1.66 -18.31 13.67
N VAL A 27 -1.62 -16.98 13.46
CA VAL A 27 -0.36 -16.25 13.23
C VAL A 27 0.50 -16.24 14.50
N ARG A 28 -0.10 -16.03 15.68
CA ARG A 28 0.62 -16.11 16.96
C ARG A 28 1.20 -17.50 17.21
N ALA A 29 0.44 -18.55 16.96
CA ALA A 29 0.88 -19.94 17.11
C ALA A 29 2.02 -20.27 16.13
N LEU A 30 1.93 -19.79 14.89
CA LEU A 30 3.00 -19.94 13.89
C LEU A 30 4.28 -19.20 14.31
N ALA A 31 4.17 -17.99 14.84
CA ALA A 31 5.31 -17.24 15.34
C ALA A 31 5.93 -17.87 16.60
N ALA A 32 5.12 -18.47 17.47
CA ALA A 32 5.59 -19.13 18.69
C ALA A 32 6.30 -20.47 18.45
N ASP A 33 6.24 -21.02 17.22
CA ASP A 33 6.98 -22.24 16.87
C ASP A 33 8.49 -21.96 16.90
N PRO A 34 9.27 -22.59 17.79
CA PRO A 34 10.72 -22.36 17.91
C PRO A 34 11.49 -22.79 16.64
N ALA A 35 10.88 -23.57 15.76
CA ALA A 35 11.47 -23.88 14.47
C ALA A 35 11.42 -22.71 13.49
N VAL A 36 10.55 -21.71 13.68
CA VAL A 36 10.42 -20.54 12.79
C VAL A 36 11.40 -19.45 13.22
N THR A 37 12.35 -19.13 12.35
CA THR A 37 13.35 -18.08 12.62
C THR A 37 12.96 -16.74 12.02
N ASP A 38 12.18 -16.77 10.95
CA ASP A 38 11.87 -15.61 10.12
C ASP A 38 10.40 -15.68 9.69
N LEU A 39 9.62 -14.67 10.07
CA LEU A 39 8.21 -14.54 9.69
C LEU A 39 8.05 -13.41 8.67
N VAL A 40 7.68 -13.79 7.45
CA VAL A 40 7.36 -12.85 6.38
C VAL A 40 5.88 -12.53 6.42
N VAL A 41 5.55 -11.27 6.68
CA VAL A 41 4.18 -10.75 6.68
C VAL A 41 3.89 -10.16 5.30
N LEU A 42 3.06 -10.84 4.52
CA LEU A 42 2.67 -10.43 3.18
C LEU A 42 1.35 -9.67 3.21
N THR A 43 1.31 -8.49 2.57
CA THR A 43 0.10 -7.69 2.37
C THR A 43 -0.09 -7.37 0.90
N HIS A 44 -1.27 -7.72 0.37
CA HIS A 44 -1.69 -7.47 -1.02
C HIS A 44 -2.18 -6.03 -1.23
N GLY A 45 -2.30 -5.66 -2.50
CA GLY A 45 -2.73 -4.35 -2.96
C GLY A 45 -4.23 -4.11 -2.93
N TRP A 46 -4.62 -2.92 -3.41
CA TRP A 46 -5.98 -2.66 -3.89
C TRP A 46 -6.21 -3.47 -5.17
N ASN A 47 -7.45 -3.88 -5.43
CA ASN A 47 -7.87 -4.69 -6.59
C ASN A 47 -7.83 -6.21 -6.38
N ASP A 48 -7.53 -6.67 -5.17
CA ASP A 48 -7.55 -8.09 -4.84
C ASP A 48 -8.76 -8.39 -3.95
N ASP A 49 -9.68 -9.23 -4.45
CA ASP A 49 -10.49 -10.01 -3.52
C ASP A 49 -9.61 -11.05 -2.82
N HIS A 50 -10.11 -11.68 -1.76
CA HIS A 50 -9.29 -12.62 -0.99
C HIS A 50 -8.81 -13.83 -1.83
N LEU A 51 -9.40 -14.10 -2.99
CA LEU A 51 -8.92 -15.15 -3.89
C LEU A 51 -7.69 -14.65 -4.68
N VAL A 52 -7.76 -13.45 -5.27
CA VAL A 52 -6.62 -12.87 -6.00
C VAL A 52 -5.43 -12.61 -5.06
N ALA A 53 -5.68 -12.15 -3.84
CA ALA A 53 -4.66 -11.98 -2.81
C ALA A 53 -3.88 -13.29 -2.54
N ARG A 54 -4.60 -14.41 -2.41
CA ARG A 54 -3.99 -15.73 -2.19
C ARG A 54 -3.18 -16.20 -3.38
N LEU A 55 -3.60 -15.87 -4.60
CA LEU A 55 -2.82 -16.18 -5.81
C LEU A 55 -1.49 -15.39 -5.82
N LEU A 56 -1.52 -14.11 -5.48
CA LEU A 56 -0.32 -13.28 -5.35
C LEU A 56 0.63 -13.84 -4.29
N TYR A 57 0.11 -14.20 -3.12
CA TYR A 57 0.92 -14.81 -2.04
C TYR A 57 1.54 -16.13 -2.46
N SER A 58 0.76 -17.01 -3.09
CA SER A 58 1.25 -18.30 -3.57
C SER A 58 2.34 -18.14 -4.63
N ALA A 59 2.13 -17.21 -5.58
CA ALA A 59 3.09 -16.92 -6.65
C ALA A 59 4.41 -16.36 -6.11
N LEU A 60 4.35 -15.35 -5.23
CA LEU A 60 5.55 -14.77 -4.62
C LEU A 60 6.30 -15.80 -3.76
N ALA A 61 5.59 -16.54 -2.91
CA ALA A 61 6.20 -17.60 -2.10
C ALA A 61 6.81 -18.72 -2.96
N GLY A 62 6.17 -19.05 -4.10
CA GLY A 62 6.71 -19.98 -5.09
C GLY A 62 8.03 -19.49 -5.69
N SER A 63 8.10 -18.20 -6.03
CA SER A 63 9.35 -17.59 -6.50
C SER A 63 10.43 -17.55 -5.42
N VAL A 64 10.07 -17.28 -4.16
CA VAL A 64 11.01 -17.38 -3.02
C VAL A 64 11.54 -18.80 -2.88
N ARG A 65 10.67 -19.82 -2.95
CA ARG A 65 11.09 -21.23 -2.92
C ARG A 65 12.09 -21.55 -4.02
N ALA A 66 11.89 -21.00 -5.22
CA ALA A 66 12.74 -21.26 -6.38
C ALA A 66 14.15 -20.65 -6.26
N VAL A 67 14.35 -19.65 -5.39
CA VAL A 67 15.63 -18.93 -5.28
C VAL A 67 16.28 -19.04 -3.91
N SER A 68 15.55 -19.47 -2.86
CA SER A 68 16.07 -19.46 -1.50
C SER A 68 17.15 -20.51 -1.25
N GLY A 69 17.13 -21.61 -2.02
CA GLY A 69 17.92 -22.81 -1.74
C GLY A 69 17.58 -23.41 -0.38
N ASP A 70 18.41 -24.36 0.07
CA ASP A 70 18.41 -24.80 1.47
C ASP A 70 19.43 -23.99 2.26
N ARG A 71 19.02 -23.40 3.38
CA ARG A 71 19.91 -22.70 4.30
C ARG A 71 19.76 -23.29 5.69
N PRO A 72 20.72 -24.12 6.12
CA PRO A 72 20.72 -24.68 7.47
C PRO A 72 20.58 -23.58 8.51
N GLY A 73 19.66 -23.76 9.46
CA GLY A 73 19.45 -22.82 10.56
C GLY A 73 18.52 -21.64 10.27
N ARG A 74 17.96 -21.49 9.06
CA ARG A 74 16.87 -20.54 8.79
C ARG A 74 15.63 -21.24 8.27
N ARG A 75 14.49 -20.86 8.82
CA ARG A 75 13.18 -21.44 8.57
C ARG A 75 12.17 -20.31 8.43
N LEU A 76 11.78 -20.09 7.18
CA LEU A 76 10.79 -19.09 6.82
C LEU A 76 9.38 -19.61 7.06
N ALA A 77 8.54 -18.73 7.59
CA ALA A 77 7.09 -18.88 7.60
C ALA A 77 6.42 -17.62 7.04
N PHE A 78 5.15 -17.74 6.64
CA PHE A 78 4.39 -16.64 6.06
C PHE A 78 3.11 -16.32 6.85
N ALA A 79 2.95 -15.05 7.23
CA ALA A 79 1.66 -14.50 7.66
C ALA A 79 1.03 -13.76 6.48
N CYS A 80 -0.11 -14.26 6.00
CA CYS A 80 -0.80 -13.71 4.83
C CYS A 80 -1.94 -12.79 5.30
N VAL A 81 -1.78 -11.48 5.13
CA VAL A 81 -2.76 -10.47 5.54
C VAL A 81 -3.88 -10.38 4.52
N LEU A 82 -5.13 -10.45 4.94
CA LEU A 82 -6.31 -10.20 4.14
C LEU A 82 -7.00 -8.96 4.67
N TRP A 83 -7.36 -8.04 3.79
CA TRP A 83 -7.99 -6.78 4.19
C TRP A 83 -8.96 -6.29 3.10
N PRO A 84 -9.98 -5.48 3.45
CA PRO A 84 -11.04 -5.07 2.53
C PRO A 84 -10.53 -4.06 1.50
N SER A 85 -10.02 -4.61 0.40
CA SER A 85 -9.37 -3.88 -0.71
C SER A 85 -10.08 -4.10 -2.06
N ARG A 86 -11.41 -4.20 -2.04
CA ARG A 86 -12.20 -4.60 -3.22
C ARG A 86 -12.01 -3.63 -4.41
N LYS A 87 -12.04 -4.24 -5.60
CA LYS A 87 -11.79 -3.68 -6.94
C LYS A 87 -12.65 -2.47 -7.31
N LEU A 88 -12.05 -1.53 -8.06
CA LEU A 88 -12.72 -0.49 -8.85
C LEU A 88 -13.51 -1.13 -10.01
N ALA A 89 -14.78 -0.76 -10.18
CA ALA A 89 -15.45 -0.97 -11.46
C ALA A 89 -14.92 0.06 -12.46
N GLU A 90 -14.42 -0.40 -13.61
CA GLU A 90 -14.31 0.46 -14.79
C GLU A 90 -15.74 0.74 -15.27
N GLY A 91 -16.09 2.02 -15.41
CA GLY A 91 -17.47 2.39 -15.74
C GLY A 91 -17.63 3.89 -15.93
N GLY A 92 -18.88 4.36 -15.99
CA GLY A 92 -19.24 5.77 -16.00
C GLY A 92 -19.29 6.37 -14.58
N LEU A 93 -20.03 7.46 -14.42
CA LEU A 93 -20.22 8.09 -13.12
C LEU A 93 -21.05 7.23 -12.16
N ALA A 94 -22.01 6.44 -12.67
CA ALA A 94 -22.87 5.60 -11.84
C ALA A 94 -22.06 4.52 -11.10
N GLU A 95 -21.19 3.82 -11.82
CA GLU A 95 -20.34 2.76 -11.27
C GLU A 95 -19.32 3.33 -10.26
N ARG A 96 -18.80 4.53 -10.49
CA ARG A 96 -17.92 5.22 -9.53
C ARG A 96 -18.65 5.63 -8.25
N LEU A 97 -19.90 6.09 -8.37
CA LEU A 97 -20.73 6.39 -7.20
C LEU A 97 -21.06 5.12 -6.41
N ASP A 98 -21.36 4.02 -7.10
CA ASP A 98 -21.58 2.71 -6.45
C ASP A 98 -20.32 2.24 -5.70
N LEU A 99 -19.14 2.39 -6.31
CA LEU A 99 -17.89 2.09 -5.63
C LEU A 99 -17.72 2.94 -4.37
N LEU A 100 -17.99 4.24 -4.43
CA LEU A 100 -17.87 5.12 -3.27
C LEU A 100 -18.85 4.71 -2.17
N ARG A 101 -20.09 4.33 -2.51
CA ARG A 101 -21.06 3.77 -1.55
C ARG A 101 -20.55 2.50 -0.88
N ASP A 102 -19.85 1.65 -1.62
CA ASP A 102 -19.26 0.43 -1.05
C ASP A 102 -18.09 0.72 -0.12
N LEU A 103 -17.30 1.76 -0.43
CA LEU A 103 -16.15 2.19 0.37
C LEU A 103 -16.56 2.85 1.69
N VAL A 104 -17.60 3.70 1.67
CA VAL A 104 -18.12 4.44 2.82
C VAL A 104 -19.64 4.25 2.94
N PRO A 105 -20.11 3.03 3.26
CA PRO A 105 -21.54 2.69 3.29
C PRO A 105 -22.35 3.54 4.28
N GLU A 106 -21.72 4.02 5.35
CA GLU A 106 -22.30 4.94 6.31
C GLU A 106 -22.65 6.32 5.72
N GLN A 107 -22.06 6.68 4.57
CA GLN A 107 -22.31 7.94 3.86
C GLN A 107 -23.25 7.80 2.66
N ARG A 108 -23.94 6.66 2.54
CA ARG A 108 -24.78 6.36 1.37
C ARG A 108 -25.80 7.44 1.04
N LEU A 109 -26.46 8.03 2.05
CA LEU A 109 -27.43 9.12 1.82
C LEU A 109 -26.79 10.38 1.25
N THR A 110 -25.59 10.73 1.73
CA THR A 110 -24.80 11.87 1.21
C THR A 110 -24.40 11.63 -0.24
N ILE A 111 -24.01 10.39 -0.58
CA ILE A 111 -23.63 10.01 -1.94
C ILE A 111 -24.85 9.95 -2.88
N ASP A 112 -26.01 9.52 -2.39
CA ASP A 112 -27.27 9.55 -3.15
C ASP A 112 -27.68 10.98 -3.49
N ALA A 113 -27.57 11.91 -2.54
CA ALA A 113 -27.79 13.34 -2.80
C ALA A 113 -26.80 13.91 -3.84
N ALA A 114 -25.55 13.45 -3.85
CA ALA A 114 -24.59 13.80 -4.91
C ALA A 114 -25.00 13.19 -6.27
N ALA A 115 -25.45 11.93 -6.28
CA ALA A 115 -25.89 11.25 -7.49
C ALA A 115 -27.08 11.96 -8.17
N ASP A 116 -28.01 12.51 -7.39
CA ASP A 116 -29.15 13.28 -7.90
C ASP A 116 -28.75 14.56 -8.66
N LEU A 117 -27.53 15.07 -8.41
CA LEU A 117 -26.99 16.25 -9.08
C LEU A 117 -26.35 15.93 -10.44
N VAL A 118 -26.06 14.66 -10.74
CA VAL A 118 -25.33 14.23 -11.95
C VAL A 118 -25.94 14.79 -13.25
N PRO A 119 -27.27 14.74 -13.48
CA PRO A 119 -27.86 15.28 -14.71
C PRO A 119 -27.66 16.78 -14.92
N ALA A 120 -27.35 17.53 -13.85
CA ALA A 120 -27.20 18.98 -13.88
C ALA A 120 -25.75 19.47 -13.94
N LEU A 121 -24.76 18.58 -13.84
CA LEU A 121 -23.33 18.95 -13.72
C LEU A 121 -22.81 19.73 -14.93
N THR A 122 -23.29 19.40 -16.13
CA THR A 122 -22.90 20.09 -17.36
C THR A 122 -23.48 21.50 -17.44
N ALA A 123 -24.72 21.68 -16.98
CA ALA A 123 -25.47 22.91 -17.17
C ALA A 123 -25.33 23.94 -16.03
N ARG A 124 -25.05 23.52 -14.79
CA ARG A 124 -25.15 24.39 -13.61
C ARG A 124 -23.89 24.36 -12.75
N ALA A 125 -23.22 25.50 -12.61
CA ALA A 125 -22.07 25.66 -11.72
C ALA A 125 -22.42 25.36 -10.25
N THR A 126 -23.62 25.76 -9.81
CA THR A 126 -24.12 25.46 -8.46
C THR A 126 -24.29 23.96 -8.21
N ALA A 127 -24.67 23.18 -9.22
CA ALA A 127 -24.75 21.72 -9.10
C ALA A 127 -23.35 21.10 -8.96
N ARG A 128 -22.35 21.60 -9.71
CA ARG A 128 -20.95 21.14 -9.56
C ARG A 128 -20.39 21.43 -8.17
N THR A 129 -20.62 22.63 -7.64
CA THR A 129 -20.20 23.00 -6.29
C THR A 129 -20.87 22.13 -5.23
N ALA A 130 -22.18 21.92 -5.33
CA ALA A 130 -22.93 21.08 -4.39
C ALA A 130 -22.52 19.60 -4.46
N PHE A 131 -22.28 19.08 -5.67
CA PHE A 131 -21.78 17.73 -5.89
C PHE A 131 -20.42 17.52 -5.22
N ALA A 132 -19.46 18.42 -5.48
CA ALA A 132 -18.15 18.34 -4.86
C ALA A 132 -18.24 18.45 -3.34
N ALA A 133 -19.01 19.40 -2.81
CA ALA A 133 -19.18 19.56 -1.36
C ALA A 133 -19.77 18.31 -0.69
N ALA A 134 -20.78 17.69 -1.31
CA ALA A 134 -21.38 16.46 -0.79
C ALA A 134 -20.36 15.31 -0.76
N LEU A 135 -19.62 15.10 -1.85
CA LEU A 135 -18.60 14.05 -1.93
C LEU A 135 -17.44 14.27 -0.95
N LEU A 136 -16.94 15.50 -0.82
CA LEU A 136 -15.90 15.86 0.14
C LEU A 136 -16.36 15.73 1.60
N SER A 137 -17.66 15.90 1.86
CA SER A 137 -18.24 15.65 3.19
C SER A 137 -18.40 14.16 3.49
N ALA A 138 -18.52 13.31 2.47
CA ALA A 138 -18.64 11.86 2.61
C ALA A 138 -17.28 11.18 2.84
N ALA A 139 -16.16 11.80 2.45
CA ALA A 139 -14.86 11.18 2.62
C ALA A 139 -14.37 11.15 4.08
N ALA A 140 -13.62 10.09 4.40
CA ALA A 140 -12.95 9.92 5.68
C ALA A 140 -12.03 11.11 6.00
N ARG A 141 -11.84 11.42 7.29
CA ARG A 141 -10.97 12.51 7.74
C ARG A 141 -9.76 11.97 8.49
N GLY A 142 -8.67 12.73 8.48
CA GLY A 142 -7.46 12.41 9.24
C GLY A 142 -6.42 11.56 8.50
N ALA A 143 -6.62 11.32 7.20
CA ALA A 143 -5.62 10.72 6.30
C ALA A 143 -5.13 11.70 5.23
N ASP A 144 -5.53 12.97 5.34
CA ASP A 144 -5.09 14.04 4.46
C ASP A 144 -3.63 14.38 4.70
N ASP A 145 -2.93 14.64 3.61
CA ASP A 145 -1.49 14.79 3.57
C ASP A 145 -1.11 15.80 2.48
N PRO A 146 -0.21 16.76 2.75
CA PRO A 146 0.33 17.64 1.72
C PRO A 146 1.07 16.90 0.62
N GLU A 147 1.57 15.68 0.86
CA GLU A 147 2.38 14.87 -0.07
C GLU A 147 1.60 14.26 -1.25
N ASP A 148 0.27 14.35 -1.26
CA ASP A 148 -0.56 13.84 -2.36
C ASP A 148 -1.76 14.73 -2.69
N ALA A 149 -1.71 16.01 -2.31
CA ALA A 149 -2.76 17.01 -2.52
C ALA A 149 -4.10 16.76 -1.80
N SER A 150 -4.20 15.75 -0.94
CA SER A 150 -5.44 15.51 -0.19
C SER A 150 -5.73 16.61 0.83
N THR A 151 -4.73 17.30 1.39
CA THR A 151 -4.97 18.52 2.19
C THR A 151 -5.67 19.61 1.36
N GLN A 152 -5.21 19.85 0.12
CA GLN A 152 -5.80 20.82 -0.80
C GLN A 152 -7.22 20.41 -1.20
N LEU A 153 -7.45 19.10 -1.45
CA LEU A 153 -8.78 18.56 -1.74
C LEU A 153 -9.82 18.98 -0.70
N PHE A 154 -9.45 18.96 0.59
CA PHE A 154 -10.37 19.25 1.68
C PHE A 154 -10.43 20.71 2.14
N THR A 155 -9.47 21.54 1.72
CA THR A 155 -9.38 22.95 2.14
C THR A 155 -9.87 23.92 1.07
N LEU A 156 -9.85 23.52 -0.20
CA LEU A 156 -10.35 24.35 -1.30
C LEU A 156 -11.90 24.31 -1.39
N PRO A 157 -12.55 25.40 -1.83
CA PRO A 157 -13.96 25.36 -2.16
C PRO A 157 -14.25 24.31 -3.25
N GLY A 158 -15.35 23.56 -3.12
CA GLY A 158 -15.70 22.49 -4.06
C GLY A 158 -15.78 22.96 -5.52
N GLY A 159 -16.27 24.18 -5.77
CA GLY A 159 -16.24 24.79 -7.10
C GLY A 159 -14.83 24.95 -7.66
N THR A 160 -13.87 25.41 -6.83
CA THR A 160 -12.46 25.54 -7.20
C THR A 160 -11.84 24.19 -7.53
N VAL A 161 -12.16 23.14 -6.75
CA VAL A 161 -11.70 21.77 -7.04
C VAL A 161 -12.22 21.31 -8.40
N MET A 162 -13.52 21.49 -8.66
CA MET A 162 -14.12 21.12 -9.94
C MET A 162 -13.51 21.87 -11.13
N ASP A 163 -13.26 23.18 -10.98
CA ASP A 163 -12.64 24.00 -12.02
C ASP A 163 -11.21 23.55 -12.32
N ARG A 164 -10.43 23.21 -11.28
CA ARG A 164 -9.05 22.70 -11.43
C ARG A 164 -8.98 21.32 -12.07
N LEU A 165 -9.94 20.45 -11.78
CA LEU A 165 -10.03 19.12 -12.39
C LEU A 165 -10.45 19.16 -13.87
N GLY A 166 -11.15 20.22 -14.29
CA GLY A 166 -11.44 20.52 -15.68
C GLY A 166 -12.42 19.55 -16.34
N VAL A 167 -12.07 19.07 -17.54
CA VAL A 167 -12.88 18.07 -18.26
C VAL A 167 -12.97 16.80 -17.43
N ASP A 168 -14.15 16.18 -17.39
CA ASP A 168 -14.46 15.00 -16.57
C ASP A 168 -14.21 15.19 -15.06
N ALA A 169 -14.28 16.44 -14.56
CA ALA A 169 -14.03 16.77 -13.15
C ALA A 169 -14.78 15.88 -12.15
N ALA A 170 -16.03 15.50 -12.45
CA ALA A 170 -16.80 14.62 -11.58
C ALA A 170 -16.21 13.21 -11.50
N ALA A 171 -15.73 12.66 -12.62
CA ALA A 171 -15.07 11.37 -12.65
C ALA A 171 -13.72 11.42 -11.95
N HIS A 172 -12.89 12.44 -12.24
CA HIS A 172 -11.60 12.63 -11.57
C HIS A 172 -11.75 12.82 -10.06
N LEU A 173 -12.78 13.55 -9.60
CA LEU A 173 -13.05 13.73 -8.17
C LEU A 173 -13.40 12.40 -7.50
N LEU A 174 -14.28 11.60 -8.12
CA LEU A 174 -14.64 10.27 -7.62
C LEU A 174 -13.45 9.30 -7.61
N ASP A 175 -12.62 9.30 -8.67
CA ASP A 175 -11.43 8.46 -8.77
C ASP A 175 -10.42 8.82 -7.67
N PHE A 176 -10.22 10.11 -7.43
CA PHE A 176 -9.32 10.59 -6.37
C PHE A 176 -9.87 10.33 -4.96
N LEU A 177 -11.18 10.44 -4.76
CA LEU A 177 -11.81 10.08 -3.49
C LEU A 177 -11.72 8.58 -3.23
N ALA A 178 -11.93 7.73 -4.23
CA ALA A 178 -11.75 6.29 -4.08
C ALA A 178 -10.30 5.93 -3.71
N TYR A 179 -9.32 6.57 -4.37
CA TYR A 179 -7.90 6.49 -3.98
C TYR A 179 -7.68 6.91 -2.53
N TYR A 180 -8.23 8.07 -2.13
CA TYR A 180 -8.07 8.61 -0.79
C TYR A 180 -8.71 7.71 0.29
N GLU A 181 -9.89 7.16 0.04
CA GLU A 181 -10.54 6.21 0.95
C GLU A 181 -9.70 4.94 1.14
N MET A 182 -9.12 4.41 0.06
CA MET A 182 -8.24 3.25 0.13
C MET A 182 -6.93 3.58 0.87
N LYS A 183 -6.37 4.77 0.63
CA LYS A 183 -5.22 5.32 1.35
C LYS A 183 -5.49 5.42 2.85
N ALA A 184 -6.64 5.98 3.24
CA ALA A 184 -7.06 6.13 4.62
C ALA A 184 -7.22 4.77 5.29
N ARG A 185 -7.93 3.85 4.65
CA ARG A 185 -8.16 2.49 5.15
C ARG A 185 -6.86 1.71 5.33
N ALA A 186 -5.95 1.74 4.35
CA ALA A 186 -4.65 1.07 4.45
C ALA A 186 -3.84 1.58 5.66
N GLY A 187 -3.84 2.91 5.87
CA GLY A 187 -3.20 3.51 7.04
C GLY A 187 -3.85 3.08 8.36
N LEU A 188 -5.18 3.14 8.43
CA LEU A 188 -5.97 2.76 9.61
C LEU A 188 -5.73 1.31 10.00
N ILE A 189 -5.81 0.37 9.05
CA ILE A 189 -5.56 -1.05 9.32
C ILE A 189 -4.08 -1.28 9.69
N GLY A 190 -3.14 -0.56 9.08
CA GLY A 190 -1.73 -0.63 9.45
C GLY A 190 -1.51 -0.26 10.93
N VAL A 191 -2.05 0.87 11.37
CA VAL A 191 -1.86 1.42 12.73
C VAL A 191 -2.68 0.66 13.78
N HIS A 192 -3.96 0.37 13.51
CA HIS A 192 -4.89 -0.15 14.50
C HIS A 192 -5.12 -1.66 14.43
N GLY A 193 -4.71 -2.30 13.32
CA GLY A 193 -4.82 -3.75 13.13
C GLY A 193 -3.46 -4.44 13.15
N LEU A 194 -2.64 -4.18 12.14
CA LEU A 194 -1.39 -4.93 11.93
C LEU A 194 -0.34 -4.61 12.99
N ALA A 195 -0.07 -3.35 13.32
CA ALA A 195 0.93 -3.00 14.33
C ALA A 195 0.66 -3.63 15.72
N PRO A 196 -0.57 -3.58 16.27
CA PRO A 196 -0.91 -4.29 17.50
C PRO A 196 -0.71 -5.80 17.41
N LEU A 197 -1.05 -6.42 16.26
CA LEU A 197 -0.80 -7.84 16.06
C LEU A 197 0.71 -8.15 16.10
N LEU A 198 1.53 -7.39 15.39
CA LEU A 198 2.99 -7.56 15.35
C LEU A 198 3.59 -7.49 16.76
N ALA A 199 3.10 -6.58 17.61
CA ALA A 199 3.54 -6.45 19.00
C ALA A 199 3.24 -7.68 19.88
N THR A 200 2.32 -8.56 19.45
CA THR A 200 2.02 -9.83 20.15
C THR A 200 2.87 -11.01 19.68
N LEU A 201 3.65 -10.84 18.61
CA LEU A 201 4.47 -11.92 18.05
C LEU A 201 5.83 -11.93 18.76
N ALA A 202 6.23 -13.12 19.24
CA ALA A 202 7.52 -13.33 19.87
C ALA A 202 8.21 -14.53 19.21
N GLY A 203 9.54 -14.47 19.10
CA GLY A 203 10.36 -15.55 18.52
C GLY A 203 11.09 -15.14 17.25
N PRO A 204 10.40 -15.05 16.09
CA PRO A 204 11.07 -14.87 14.81
C PRO A 204 11.40 -13.40 14.52
N LYS A 205 12.36 -13.20 13.62
CA LYS A 205 12.56 -11.91 12.96
C LYS A 205 11.34 -11.58 12.09
N LEU A 206 10.87 -10.33 12.16
CA LEU A 206 9.70 -9.88 11.41
C LEU A 206 10.12 -9.17 10.13
N HIS A 207 9.61 -9.64 9.00
CA HIS A 207 9.87 -9.09 7.67
C HIS A 207 8.55 -8.65 7.05
N LEU A 208 8.38 -7.34 6.83
CA LEU A 208 7.16 -6.83 6.21
C LEU A 208 7.34 -6.73 4.70
N VAL A 209 6.36 -7.22 3.94
CA VAL A 209 6.29 -7.11 2.49
C VAL A 209 4.91 -6.60 2.10
N GLY A 210 4.86 -5.47 1.43
CA GLY A 210 3.62 -4.88 0.97
C GLY A 210 3.66 -4.58 -0.51
N HIS A 211 2.66 -5.07 -1.25
CA HIS A 211 2.44 -4.70 -2.64
C HIS A 211 1.41 -3.58 -2.75
N SER A 212 1.62 -2.61 -3.64
CA SER A 212 0.63 -1.57 -3.93
C SER A 212 0.17 -0.84 -2.64
N PHE A 213 -1.14 -0.71 -2.38
CA PHE A 213 -1.68 -0.18 -1.12
C PHE A 213 -1.32 -1.02 0.12
N GLY A 214 -1.07 -2.32 -0.05
CA GLY A 214 -0.47 -3.16 0.99
C GLY A 214 0.91 -2.65 1.42
N GLY A 215 1.64 -2.01 0.51
CA GLY A 215 2.88 -1.27 0.80
C GLY A 215 2.67 -0.09 1.75
N ARG A 216 1.59 0.68 1.57
CA ARG A 216 1.19 1.72 2.52
C ARG A 216 0.76 1.12 3.86
N LEU A 217 -0.02 0.04 3.85
CA LEU A 217 -0.50 -0.63 5.06
C LEU A 217 0.66 -1.11 5.93
N VAL A 218 1.64 -1.83 5.36
CA VAL A 218 2.79 -2.31 6.13
C VAL A 218 3.72 -1.18 6.57
N THR A 219 3.84 -0.10 5.78
CA THR A 219 4.62 1.09 6.17
C THR A 219 3.95 1.83 7.32
N ALA A 220 2.63 1.97 7.31
CA ALA A 220 1.86 2.54 8.41
C ALA A 220 1.97 1.70 9.69
N ALA A 221 1.95 0.36 9.56
CA ALA A 221 2.19 -0.54 10.68
C ALA A 221 3.61 -0.35 11.24
N ALA A 222 4.64 -0.35 10.38
CA ALA A 222 6.01 -0.08 10.79
C ALA A 222 6.14 1.28 11.51
N ASN A 223 5.52 2.33 10.97
CA ASN A 223 5.54 3.67 11.55
C ASN A 223 4.95 3.75 12.97
N ALA A 224 4.05 2.81 13.32
CA ALA A 224 3.46 2.69 14.65
C ALA A 224 4.27 1.76 15.59
N CYS A 225 5.19 0.95 15.07
CA CYS A 225 5.99 0.05 15.88
C CYS A 225 7.15 0.78 16.62
N PRO A 226 7.69 0.18 17.69
CA PRO A 226 8.91 0.67 18.34
C PRO A 226 10.14 0.59 17.42
N ALA A 227 11.15 1.42 17.71
CA ALA A 227 12.47 1.32 17.09
C ALA A 227 13.05 -0.11 17.23
N GLY A 228 13.72 -0.58 16.18
CA GLY A 228 14.38 -1.89 16.18
C GLY A 228 13.46 -3.12 16.14
N SER A 229 12.16 -2.96 15.94
CA SER A 229 11.17 -4.06 16.00
C SER A 229 11.08 -4.89 14.73
N LEU A 230 11.55 -4.37 13.59
CA LEU A 230 11.45 -5.04 12.29
C LEU A 230 12.84 -5.38 11.73
N ALA A 231 12.96 -6.55 11.10
CA ALA A 231 14.20 -6.98 10.46
C ALA A 231 14.34 -6.43 9.04
N THR A 232 13.27 -6.46 8.23
CA THR A 232 13.27 -5.84 6.88
C THR A 232 11.90 -5.26 6.55
N LEU A 233 11.88 -4.28 5.65
CA LEU A 233 10.67 -3.75 5.00
C LEU A 233 10.87 -3.82 3.49
N THR A 234 9.95 -4.45 2.76
CA THR A 234 10.00 -4.55 1.30
C THR A 234 8.71 -3.98 0.71
N LEU A 235 8.87 -2.97 -0.13
CA LEU A 235 7.80 -2.25 -0.81
C LEU A 235 7.83 -2.63 -2.30
N LEU A 236 6.82 -3.38 -2.72
CA LEU A 236 6.68 -3.87 -4.09
C LEU A 236 5.68 -2.98 -4.83
N GLN A 237 6.16 -2.10 -5.70
CA GLN A 237 5.32 -1.17 -6.48
C GLN A 237 4.30 -0.47 -5.56
N ALA A 238 4.77 -0.01 -4.40
CA ALA A 238 3.90 0.47 -3.34
C ALA A 238 3.19 1.78 -3.72
N VAL A 239 1.98 1.97 -3.19
CA VAL A 239 1.15 3.15 -3.46
C VAL A 239 1.06 4.05 -2.22
N PHE A 240 1.96 5.02 -2.18
CA PHE A 240 1.89 6.25 -1.39
C PHE A 240 2.90 7.24 -1.99
N SER A 241 2.95 8.47 -1.48
CA SER A 241 3.85 9.49 -2.01
C SER A 241 5.30 9.00 -2.05
N ASP A 242 6.03 9.35 -3.11
CA ASP A 242 7.47 9.15 -3.20
C ASP A 242 8.24 9.90 -2.09
N ASP A 243 7.59 10.87 -1.45
CA ASP A 243 8.08 11.60 -0.27
C ASP A 243 7.77 10.95 1.06
N GLY A 244 7.09 9.81 1.08
CA GLY A 244 6.58 9.25 2.33
C GLY A 244 7.66 9.08 3.40
N PHE A 245 8.89 8.71 3.03
CA PHE A 245 10.01 8.59 4.00
C PHE A 245 10.68 9.91 4.37
N ALA A 246 10.38 11.01 3.67
CA ALA A 246 10.75 12.36 4.03
C ALA A 246 9.69 13.06 4.90
N GLY A 247 8.42 12.63 4.83
CA GLY A 247 7.33 13.19 5.64
C GLY A 247 6.57 12.15 6.46
N SER A 248 5.38 11.72 6.04
CA SER A 248 4.41 10.96 6.86
C SER A 248 4.94 9.65 7.49
N PHE A 249 5.91 9.02 6.85
CA PHE A 249 6.58 7.81 7.32
C PHE A 249 8.06 8.03 7.68
N ARG A 250 8.47 9.29 7.89
CA ARG A 250 9.85 9.67 8.23
C ARG A 250 10.40 8.90 9.43
N ARG A 251 9.56 8.64 10.43
CA ARG A 251 9.91 7.90 11.64
C ARG A 251 10.45 6.50 11.35
N VAL A 252 9.96 5.81 10.31
CA VAL A 252 10.45 4.47 9.93
C VAL A 252 11.97 4.49 9.69
N VAL A 253 12.47 5.54 9.04
CA VAL A 253 13.90 5.74 8.74
C VAL A 253 14.61 6.42 9.92
N ALA A 254 14.06 7.53 10.41
CA ALA A 254 14.72 8.40 11.39
C ALA A 254 14.95 7.72 12.75
N GLU A 255 14.03 6.86 13.19
CA GLU A 255 14.12 6.16 14.47
C GLU A 255 14.66 4.73 14.34
N GLY A 256 15.03 4.28 13.13
CA GLY A 256 15.56 2.93 12.92
C GLY A 256 14.57 1.85 13.32
N VAL A 257 13.28 2.00 12.96
CA VAL A 257 12.25 0.97 13.18
C VAL A 257 12.66 -0.35 12.51
N VAL A 258 13.24 -0.25 11.32
CA VAL A 258 13.77 -1.39 10.56
C VAL A 258 15.28 -1.50 10.79
N THR A 259 15.72 -2.63 11.32
CA THR A 259 17.13 -2.90 11.66
C THR A 259 17.98 -3.35 10.47
N GLY A 260 17.38 -4.02 9.48
CA GLY A 260 18.01 -4.42 8.23
C GLY A 260 17.66 -3.47 7.06
N PRO A 261 17.84 -3.91 5.80
CA PRO A 261 17.55 -3.07 4.64
C PRO A 261 16.05 -2.82 4.43
N ILE A 262 15.74 -1.63 3.90
CA ILE A 262 14.43 -1.28 3.36
C ILE A 262 14.53 -1.34 1.84
N LEU A 263 13.71 -2.17 1.20
CA LEU A 263 13.70 -2.37 -0.25
C LEU A 263 12.52 -1.61 -0.84
N VAL A 264 12.77 -0.79 -1.85
CA VAL A 264 11.74 -0.04 -2.58
C VAL A 264 11.91 -0.35 -4.05
N THR A 265 11.11 -1.26 -4.59
CA THR A 265 11.13 -1.50 -6.03
C THR A 265 10.33 -0.41 -6.72
N HIS A 266 10.88 0.11 -7.82
CA HIS A 266 10.21 1.12 -8.61
C HIS A 266 10.44 0.92 -10.10
N SER A 267 9.45 1.25 -10.92
CA SER A 267 9.57 1.13 -12.37
C SER A 267 8.80 2.21 -13.13
N ALA A 268 9.39 2.69 -14.23
CA ALA A 268 8.72 3.55 -15.20
C ALA A 268 7.54 2.87 -15.92
N HIS A 269 7.43 1.54 -15.85
CA HIS A 269 6.30 0.77 -16.38
C HIS A 269 5.11 0.73 -15.41
N ASP A 270 5.28 1.14 -14.15
CA ASP A 270 4.16 1.28 -13.23
C ASP A 270 3.42 2.61 -13.49
N VAL A 271 2.34 2.51 -14.26
CA VAL A 271 1.46 3.64 -14.62
C VAL A 271 0.12 3.60 -13.86
N ALA A 272 -0.15 2.55 -13.09
CA ALA A 272 -1.44 2.38 -12.41
C ALA A 272 -1.68 3.47 -11.35
N VAL A 273 -0.59 3.96 -10.77
CA VAL A 273 -0.58 5.00 -9.73
C VAL A 273 -0.57 6.42 -10.30
N ASP A 274 -0.18 6.59 -11.57
CA ASP A 274 -0.02 7.92 -12.18
C ASP A 274 -1.33 8.68 -12.29
N VAL A 275 -2.47 7.98 -12.44
CA VAL A 275 -3.78 8.63 -12.53
C VAL A 275 -4.08 9.44 -11.27
N ALA A 276 -3.91 8.85 -10.08
CA ALA A 276 -4.19 9.52 -8.83
C ALA A 276 -3.27 10.74 -8.61
N PHE A 277 -1.98 10.62 -8.92
CA PHE A 277 -1.02 11.72 -8.73
C PHE A 277 -1.09 12.81 -9.82
N ALA A 278 -1.53 12.47 -11.03
CA ALA A 278 -1.90 13.44 -12.04
C ALA A 278 -3.15 14.24 -11.60
N ILE A 279 -4.14 13.57 -11.01
CA ILE A 279 -5.31 14.25 -10.43
C ILE A 279 -4.89 15.12 -9.24
N ALA A 280 -4.00 14.63 -8.35
CA ALA A 280 -3.43 15.41 -7.25
C ALA A 280 -2.78 16.72 -7.73
N SER A 281 -1.96 16.64 -8.78
CA SER A 281 -1.29 17.80 -9.37
C SER A 281 -2.29 18.85 -9.88
N ARG A 282 -3.38 18.41 -10.52
CA ARG A 282 -4.48 19.29 -10.93
C ARG A 282 -5.16 19.94 -9.72
N ILE A 283 -5.51 19.16 -8.69
CA ILE A 283 -6.12 19.67 -7.46
C ILE A 283 -5.24 20.72 -6.80
N ALA A 284 -3.93 20.48 -6.69
CA ALA A 284 -2.98 21.42 -6.09
C ALA A 284 -2.76 22.67 -6.95
N GLY A 285 -2.88 22.55 -8.28
CA GLY A 285 -2.48 23.59 -9.23
C GLY A 285 -0.96 23.68 -9.41
N SER A 286 -0.24 22.61 -9.09
CA SER A 286 1.22 22.50 -9.19
C SER A 286 1.63 21.05 -9.43
N ASP A 287 2.71 20.85 -10.18
CA ASP A 287 3.34 19.54 -10.33
C ASP A 287 4.16 19.16 -9.09
N GLY A 288 4.69 17.93 -9.06
CA GLY A 288 5.67 17.49 -8.05
C GLY A 288 5.19 16.35 -7.15
N PHE A 289 4.01 15.79 -7.43
CA PHE A 289 3.51 14.59 -6.77
C PHE A 289 3.89 13.33 -7.55
N GLY A 290 4.34 12.30 -6.84
CA GLY A 290 4.71 11.03 -7.44
C GLY A 290 4.44 9.86 -6.51
N ALA A 291 4.33 8.67 -7.10
CA ALA A 291 4.19 7.44 -6.34
C ALA A 291 5.55 6.80 -6.08
N ILE A 292 5.75 6.30 -4.87
CA ILE A 292 6.98 5.59 -4.49
C ILE A 292 7.23 4.35 -5.39
N GLY A 293 6.19 3.66 -5.85
CA GLY A 293 6.30 2.52 -6.78
C GLY A 293 6.75 2.88 -8.19
N ARG A 294 6.73 4.17 -8.56
CA ARG A 294 7.21 4.67 -9.86
C ARG A 294 8.58 5.31 -9.74
N TYR A 295 8.76 6.16 -8.73
CA TYR A 295 9.96 6.99 -8.61
C TYR A 295 10.93 6.52 -7.52
N GLY A 296 10.55 5.56 -6.68
CA GLY A 296 11.31 5.20 -5.48
C GLY A 296 11.12 6.22 -4.36
N ALA A 297 11.80 6.03 -3.23
CA ALA A 297 11.82 6.97 -2.12
C ALA A 297 12.60 8.23 -2.50
N GLN A 298 11.88 9.29 -2.83
CA GLN A 298 12.41 10.61 -3.18
C GLN A 298 12.52 11.49 -1.94
N ARG A 299 13.28 12.59 -2.08
CA ARG A 299 13.53 13.60 -1.02
C ARG A 299 13.95 13.05 0.35
N THR A 300 14.42 11.79 0.37
CA THR A 300 14.87 11.06 1.56
C THR A 300 16.39 10.99 1.52
N ALA A 301 17.08 11.77 2.35
CA ALA A 301 18.53 11.94 2.28
C ALA A 301 19.31 10.62 2.46
N GLU A 302 18.77 9.69 3.23
CA GLU A 302 19.38 8.38 3.49
C GLU A 302 19.22 7.39 2.33
N ALA A 303 18.23 7.60 1.45
CA ALA A 303 17.90 6.67 0.39
C ALA A 303 19.04 6.54 -0.64
N VAL A 304 19.28 5.32 -1.12
CA VAL A 304 20.30 5.03 -2.13
C VAL A 304 19.69 4.45 -3.39
N ALA A 305 20.25 4.83 -4.54
CA ALA A 305 19.94 4.19 -5.81
C ALA A 305 20.60 2.80 -5.89
N ALA A 306 19.87 1.85 -6.45
CA ALA A 306 20.32 0.49 -6.75
C ALA A 306 19.50 -0.07 -7.93
N GLU A 307 19.92 -1.22 -8.47
CA GLU A 307 19.17 -1.92 -9.52
C GLU A 307 18.56 -3.20 -8.96
N LEU A 308 17.38 -3.59 -9.46
CA LEU A 308 16.89 -4.94 -9.28
C LEU A 308 17.74 -5.89 -10.13
N LEU A 309 18.53 -6.74 -9.48
CA LEU A 309 19.49 -7.62 -10.13
C LEU A 309 18.84 -8.92 -10.64
N PRO A 310 19.44 -9.58 -11.65
CA PRO A 310 19.09 -10.96 -11.99
C PRO A 310 19.29 -11.90 -10.81
N VAL A 311 18.63 -13.06 -10.85
CA VAL A 311 18.86 -14.15 -9.88
C VAL A 311 20.34 -14.52 -9.87
N GLY A 312 20.93 -14.60 -8.67
CA GLY A 312 22.37 -14.83 -8.47
C GLY A 312 23.22 -13.55 -8.39
N GLY A 313 22.65 -12.37 -8.70
CA GLY A 313 23.31 -11.09 -8.46
C GLY A 313 23.57 -10.84 -6.97
N THR A 314 24.61 -10.08 -6.63
CA THR A 314 24.98 -9.80 -5.23
C THR A 314 24.58 -8.39 -4.84
N TYR A 315 23.79 -8.27 -3.77
CA TYR A 315 23.43 -6.99 -3.16
C TYR A 315 24.37 -6.62 -2.02
N ARG A 316 24.63 -5.33 -1.85
CA ARG A 316 25.34 -4.76 -0.69
C ARG A 316 24.37 -3.93 0.14
N TRP A 317 23.64 -4.61 1.01
CA TRP A 317 22.60 -3.98 1.84
C TRP A 317 23.18 -3.10 2.94
N ARG A 318 22.57 -1.93 3.13
CA ARG A 318 22.81 -1.05 4.28
C ARG A 318 21.64 -1.15 5.27
N ALA A 319 21.95 -1.39 6.54
CA ALA A 319 20.97 -1.43 7.63
C ALA A 319 20.23 -0.08 7.77
N GLY A 320 18.91 -0.12 7.96
CA GLY A 320 18.06 1.07 8.16
C GLY A 320 17.90 1.99 6.96
N VAL A 321 18.45 1.63 5.79
CA VAL A 321 18.51 2.49 4.61
C VAL A 321 17.51 2.04 3.53
N PRO A 322 16.70 2.96 2.98
CA PRO A 322 15.92 2.71 1.76
C PRO A 322 16.82 2.50 0.54
N HIS A 323 16.65 1.38 -0.14
CA HIS A 323 17.29 1.08 -1.42
C HIS A 323 16.24 1.17 -2.52
N ASN A 324 16.33 2.21 -3.34
CA ASN A 324 15.51 2.38 -4.53
C ASN A 324 16.03 1.44 -5.61
N LEU A 325 15.37 0.29 -5.75
CA LEU A 325 15.70 -0.75 -6.73
C LEU A 325 14.98 -0.42 -8.05
N LEU A 326 15.73 0.10 -9.01
CA LEU A 326 15.24 0.32 -10.37
C LEU A 326 14.91 -1.05 -11.00
N ALA A 327 13.63 -1.26 -11.31
CA ALA A 327 13.09 -2.57 -11.63
C ALA A 327 12.60 -2.72 -13.08
N ASP A 328 12.80 -1.72 -13.94
CA ASP A 328 12.30 -1.66 -15.33
C ASP A 328 12.56 -2.92 -16.16
N ARG A 329 13.70 -3.58 -15.92
CA ARG A 329 14.09 -4.79 -16.64
C ARG A 329 13.19 -6.00 -16.34
N TYR A 330 12.53 -6.03 -15.18
CA TYR A 330 11.85 -7.22 -14.66
C TYR A 330 10.43 -6.96 -14.14
N VAL A 331 10.03 -5.69 -14.01
CA VAL A 331 8.69 -5.29 -13.58
C VAL A 331 8.08 -4.48 -14.72
N HIS A 332 7.23 -5.12 -15.52
CA HIS A 332 6.63 -4.50 -16.71
C HIS A 332 5.22 -3.92 -16.45
N GLY A 333 4.77 -3.96 -15.20
CA GLY A 333 3.49 -3.39 -14.79
C GLY A 333 3.28 -3.50 -13.28
N HIS A 334 2.23 -2.85 -12.80
CA HIS A 334 1.96 -2.70 -11.37
C HIS A 334 1.85 -4.02 -10.59
N THR A 335 1.32 -5.07 -11.22
CA THR A 335 1.12 -6.40 -10.61
C THR A 335 2.24 -7.39 -10.90
N ASP A 336 3.26 -7.00 -11.68
CA ASP A 336 4.39 -7.85 -12.06
C ASP A 336 5.46 -7.90 -10.95
N VAL A 337 5.02 -8.34 -9.76
CA VAL A 337 5.82 -8.29 -8.52
C VAL A 337 6.13 -9.67 -7.93
N CYS A 338 5.75 -10.74 -8.63
CA CYS A 338 5.99 -12.12 -8.19
C CYS A 338 7.18 -12.78 -8.90
N GLY A 339 7.94 -12.04 -9.72
CA GLY A 339 9.09 -12.54 -10.46
C GLY A 339 10.23 -13.06 -9.57
N ARG A 340 11.07 -13.96 -10.12
CA ARG A 340 12.20 -14.56 -9.36
C ARG A 340 13.24 -13.54 -8.93
N GLN A 341 13.38 -12.43 -9.65
CA GLN A 341 14.31 -11.34 -9.36
C GLN A 341 13.86 -10.57 -8.11
N ILE A 342 12.56 -10.30 -7.99
CA ILE A 342 11.96 -9.75 -6.77
C ILE A 342 12.20 -10.70 -5.60
N ALA A 343 11.88 -11.98 -5.77
CA ALA A 343 12.10 -12.99 -4.74
C ALA A 343 13.58 -13.12 -4.34
N HIS A 344 14.51 -12.97 -5.28
CA HIS A 344 15.95 -13.00 -5.03
C HIS A 344 16.39 -11.80 -4.20
N ALA A 345 15.91 -10.59 -4.52
CA ALA A 345 16.17 -9.39 -3.72
C ALA A 345 15.59 -9.53 -2.29
N LEU A 346 14.33 -9.94 -2.18
CA LEU A 346 13.65 -10.18 -0.90
C LEU A 346 14.41 -11.19 -0.05
N TRP A 347 14.75 -12.36 -0.62
CA TRP A 347 15.50 -13.38 0.09
C TRP A 347 16.89 -12.91 0.50
N SER A 348 17.60 -12.19 -0.38
CA SER A 348 18.92 -11.64 -0.08
C SER A 348 18.87 -10.60 1.04
N ALA A 349 17.78 -9.86 1.17
CA ALA A 349 17.57 -8.88 2.24
C ALA A 349 17.32 -9.58 3.58
N ILE A 350 16.38 -10.52 3.61
CA ILE A 350 16.08 -11.37 4.78
C ILE A 350 17.36 -12.06 5.25
N ALA A 351 18.11 -12.64 4.31
CA ALA A 351 19.40 -13.28 4.55
C ALA A 351 20.43 -12.43 5.29
N ALA A 352 20.43 -11.12 5.05
CA ALA A 352 21.44 -10.19 5.54
C ALA A 352 21.03 -9.49 6.86
N SER A 353 19.75 -9.55 7.22
CA SER A 353 19.22 -9.01 8.49
C SER A 353 19.35 -9.99 9.65
#